data_AF-A0A7C5M445-F1
#
_entry.id   AF-A0A7C5M445-F1
#
_cell.length_a   1.000
_cell.length_b   1.000
_cell.length_c   1.000
_cell.angle_alpha   90.00
_cell.angle_beta   90.00
_cell.angle_gamma   90.00
#
_symmetry.space_group_name_H-M   'P 1'
#
loop_
_entity.id
_entity.type
_entity.pdbx_description
1 polymer ?
#
loop_
_entity_poly.entity_id
_entity_poly.type
_entity_poly.pdbx_seq_one_letter_code
_entity_poly.pdbx_strand_id
1 'polypeptide(L)' 'MKTDFDILIVGGGLVGLTAALACEQVGFKVGVIDIAAPSDQLEQTHDGRASAIATASFRMMRALG' A
#
# COMPACT_ATOMS: atom_id res chain seq x y z
N MET A 1 -7.89 15.28 -16.33
CA MET A 1 -7.33 15.29 -14.96
C MET A 1 -5.82 15.23 -15.09
N LYS A 2 -5.06 16.11 -14.43
CA LYS A 2 -3.59 16.11 -14.49
C LYS A 2 -3.07 15.31 -13.29
N THR A 3 -2.58 14.09 -13.53
CA THR A 3 -2.11 13.17 -12.49
C THR A 3 -0.59 13.08 -12.54
N ASP A 4 0.06 14.20 -12.28
CA ASP A 4 1.52 14.24 -12.13
C ASP A 4 1.85 13.64 -10.76
N PHE A 5 2.71 12.62 -10.70
CA PHE A 5 3.23 11.99 -9.48
C PHE A 5 4.75 11.96 -9.55
N ASP A 6 5.42 12.10 -8.42
CA ASP A 6 6.88 11.93 -8.34
C ASP A 6 7.24 10.43 -8.38
N ILE A 7 6.37 9.59 -7.81
CA ILE A 7 6.54 8.14 -7.74
C ILE A 7 5.21 7.46 -8.06
N LEU A 8 5.25 6.45 -8.94
CA LEU A 8 4.12 5.57 -9.23
C LEU A 8 4.45 4.14 -8.80
N ILE A 9 3.61 3.56 -7.94
CA ILE A 9 3.72 2.18 -7.46
C ILE A 9 2.66 1.33 -8.15
N VAL A 10 3.08 0.21 -8.74
CA VAL A 10 2.19 -0.76 -9.38
C VAL A 10 1.99 -1.94 -8.42
N GLY A 11 0.79 -2.02 -7.85
CA GLY A 11 0.37 -2.98 -6.82
C GLY A 11 0.03 -2.30 -5.50
N GLY A 12 -1.24 -2.35 -5.11
CA GLY A 12 -1.84 -1.85 -3.86
C GLY A 12 -1.98 -2.92 -2.76
N GLY A 13 -1.09 -3.92 -2.76
CA GLY A 13 -0.97 -4.88 -1.65
C GLY A 13 -0.17 -4.32 -0.46
N LEU A 14 0.07 -5.16 0.57
CA LEU A 14 0.77 -4.78 1.80
C LEU A 14 2.10 -4.05 1.54
N VAL A 15 2.94 -4.57 0.64
CA VAL A 15 4.25 -3.99 0.34
C VAL A 15 4.12 -2.65 -0.39
N GLY A 16 3.25 -2.57 -1.40
CA GLY A 16 3.08 -1.37 -2.20
C GLY A 16 2.50 -0.21 -1.39
N LEU A 17 1.49 -0.48 -0.56
CA LEU A 17 0.91 0.52 0.34
C LEU A 17 1.91 0.97 1.41
N THR A 18 2.69 0.05 1.99
CA THR A 18 3.73 0.41 2.97
C THR A 18 4.81 1.28 2.34
N ALA A 19 5.24 0.97 1.12
CA ALA A 19 6.21 1.79 0.38
C ALA A 19 5.62 3.17 0.02
N ALA A 20 4.35 3.23 -0.36
CA ALA A 20 3.67 4.49 -0.65
C ALA A 20 3.66 5.42 0.56
N LEU A 21 3.32 4.89 1.75
CA LEU A 21 3.34 5.63 3.01
C LEU A 21 4.75 6.15 3.34
N ALA A 22 5.78 5.31 3.19
CA ALA A 22 7.16 5.72 3.44
C ALA A 22 7.60 6.87 2.52
N CYS A 23 7.27 6.80 1.23
CA CYS A 23 7.61 7.84 0.27
C CYS A 23 6.83 9.14 0.53
N GLU A 24 5.54 9.05 0.87
CA GLU A 24 4.70 10.21 1.16
C GLU A 24 5.19 10.96 2.41
N GLN A 25 5.61 10.25 3.46
CA GLN A 25 6.16 10.86 4.68
C GLN A 25 7.44 11.67 4.46
N VAL A 26 8.15 11.42 3.36
CA VAL A 26 9.37 12.17 2.97
C VAL A 26 9.03 13.32 2.00
N GLY A 27 7.75 13.50 1.66
CA GLY A 27 7.23 14.64 0.90
C GLY A 27 7.01 14.38 -0.59
N PHE A 28 7.07 13.12 -1.05
CA PHE A 28 6.78 12.79 -2.44
C PHE A 28 5.28 12.70 -2.71
N LYS A 29 4.85 13.15 -3.88
CA LYS A 29 3.51 12.88 -4.39
C LYS A 29 3.47 11.48 -5.01
N VAL A 30 2.92 10.53 -4.27
CA VAL A 30 2.90 9.12 -4.66
C VAL A 30 1.54 8.71 -5.23
N GLY A 31 1.56 8.00 -6.36
CA GLY A 31 0.39 7.30 -6.91
C GLY A 31 0.53 5.80 -6.71
N VAL A 32 -0.57 5.12 -6.42
CA VAL A 32 -0.64 3.65 -6.40
C VAL A 32 -1.69 3.21 -7.40
N ILE A 33 -1.36 2.23 -8.24
CA ILE A 33 -2.29 1.61 -9.18
C ILE A 33 -2.36 0.11 -8.91
N ASP A 34 -3.56 -0.43 -8.83
CA ASP A 34 -3.82 -1.87 -8.70
C ASP A 34 -4.88 -2.29 -9.73
N ILE A 35 -4.90 -3.58 -10.07
CA ILE A 35 -5.93 -4.17 -10.93
C ILE A 35 -7.24 -4.38 -10.17
N ALA A 36 -7.17 -4.67 -8.86
CA ALA A 36 -8.32 -4.80 -7.99
C ALA A 36 -8.83 -3.42 -7.57
N ALA A 37 -10.14 -3.27 -7.49
CA ALA A 37 -10.72 -2.08 -6.92
C ALA A 37 -10.51 -2.09 -5.39
N PRO A 38 -10.31 -0.93 -4.73
CA PRO A 38 -10.20 -0.88 -3.27
C PRO A 38 -11.40 -1.49 -2.53
N SER A 39 -12.59 -1.42 -3.13
CA SER A 39 -13.80 -2.06 -2.59
C SER A 39 -13.68 -3.58 -2.49
N ASP A 40 -12.94 -4.22 -3.40
CA ASP A 40 -12.81 -5.68 -3.48
C ASP A 40 -12.08 -6.25 -2.26
N GLN A 41 -11.30 -5.43 -1.57
CA GLN A 41 -10.58 -5.78 -0.34
C GLN A 41 -11.48 -5.74 0.90
N LEU A 42 -12.62 -5.05 0.81
CA LEU A 42 -13.61 -4.90 1.89
C LEU A 42 -14.80 -5.86 1.75
N GLU A 43 -14.90 -6.57 0.62
CA GLU A 43 -15.94 -7.55 0.34
C GLU A 43 -15.90 -8.73 1.32
N GLN A 44 -17.07 -9.19 1.77
CA GLN A 44 -17.16 -10.34 2.69
C GLN A 44 -16.67 -11.65 2.08
N THR A 45 -16.68 -11.73 0.75
CA THR A 45 -16.19 -12.88 -0.02
C THR A 45 -14.69 -12.86 -0.24
N HIS A 46 -14.01 -11.77 0.16
CA HIS A 46 -12.56 -11.67 0.06
C HIS A 46 -11.91 -12.74 0.96
N ASP A 47 -11.15 -13.64 0.33
CA ASP A 47 -10.47 -14.77 0.99
C ASP A 47 -9.64 -14.31 2.20
N GLY A 48 -9.07 -13.09 2.15
CA GLY A 48 -8.58 -12.39 3.33
C GLY A 48 -7.55 -13.18 4.15
N ARG A 49 -6.77 -14.06 3.49
CA ARG A 49 -5.87 -14.98 4.20
C ARG A 49 -4.96 -14.21 5.14
N ALA A 50 -4.80 -14.77 6.34
CA ALA A 50 -3.88 -14.22 7.32
C ALA A 50 -2.46 -14.17 6.75
N SER A 51 -1.82 -13.01 6.84
CA SER A 51 -0.42 -12.84 6.48
C SER A 51 0.46 -13.00 7.71
N ALA A 52 1.44 -13.90 7.64
CA ALA A 52 2.52 -13.94 8.62
C ALA A 52 3.54 -12.86 8.29
N ILE A 53 3.81 -11.99 9.25
CA ILE A 53 4.67 -10.83 9.09
C ILE A 53 5.88 -10.98 10.01
N ALA A 54 7.09 -10.91 9.41
CA ALA A 54 8.33 -10.95 10.17
C ALA A 54 8.43 -9.75 11.13
N THR A 55 9.07 -9.94 12.29
CA THR A 55 9.18 -8.90 13.34
C THR A 55 9.77 -7.58 12.82
N ALA A 56 10.78 -7.64 11.95
CA ALA A 56 11.37 -6.45 11.35
C ALA A 56 10.35 -5.68 10.47
N SER A 57 9.63 -6.39 9.60
CA SER A 57 8.59 -5.81 8.76
C SER A 57 7.43 -5.25 9.59
N PHE A 58 7.04 -5.92 10.70
CA PHE A 58 6.02 -5.41 11.62
C PHE A 58 6.44 -4.09 12.26
N ARG A 59 7.71 -3.98 12.68
CA ARG A 59 8.25 -2.74 13.24
C ARG A 59 8.25 -1.61 12.21
N MET A 60 8.61 -1.90 10.95
CA MET A 60 8.52 -0.89 9.88
C MET A 60 7.09 -0.46 9.63
N MET A 61 6.14 -1.41 9.50
CA MET A 61 4.72 -1.11 9.33
C MET A 61 4.23 -0.18 10.46
N ARG A 62 4.53 -0.51 11.72
CA ARG A 62 4.16 0.31 12.89
C ARG A 62 4.80 1.70 12.90
N ALA A 63 5.99 1.85 12.35
CA ALA A 63 6.67 3.15 12.27
C ALA A 63 6.06 4.03 11.17
N LEU A 64 5.54 3.41 10.11
CA LEU A 64 4.99 4.09 8.93
C LEU A 64 3.47 4.32 9.03
N GLY A 65 2.74 3.57 9.87
CA GLY A 65 1.28 3.69 10.05
C GLY A 65 0.60 2.32 10.00
#